data_AF-A0AAN6N3E0-F1
#
_entry.id   AF-A0AAN6N3E0-F1
#
_cell.length_a   1.000
_cell.length_b   1.000
_cell.length_c   1.000
_cell.angle_alpha   90.00
_cell.angle_beta   90.00
_cell.angle_gamma   90.00
#
_symmetry.space_group_name_H-M   'P 1'
#
loop_
_entity.id
_entity.type
_entity.pdbx_description
1 polymer ?
#
loop_
_entity_poly.entity_id
_entity_poly.type
_entity_poly.pdbx_seq_one_letter_code
_entity_poly.pdbx_strand_id
1 'polypeptide(L)'
;DPAGGTTPLVGPLLSIQLNELQLENRELSIQPAKFASATDFAFHQYHLLDQTYKLPAYKLSQEVAELEIFGLEDLKSRLSDYIDDHGPFVLTHTDLRPSNIIVDENLRIQGIIDWEWASTVPRQFFLPPTWLAGLPPDRVSGVEYRIEYRWFRDALQAGTSGPCRQLASEWDRKLPTRIDLPFAVTLRHHSCFVNTYYRGVFPEFYKGSREDVVNQFFECDGKDGQFSLGVQQRLRDSERFTQYMEENGLTPSQRCRGRQEPGEPPNTSVQEGTIALLGAASPPGAAQDRPATRYQGPLPVS
;
A
#
# COMPACT_ATOMS: atom_id res chain seq x y z
N ASP A 1 5.76 31.32 14.23
CA ASP A 1 4.59 32.05 14.76
C ASP A 1 4.73 33.52 14.37
N PRO A 2 3.72 34.17 13.75
CA PRO A 2 3.73 35.62 13.51
C PRO A 2 3.87 36.48 14.79
N ALA A 3 3.74 35.90 15.98
CA ALA A 3 4.02 36.52 17.28
C ALA A 3 5.35 36.09 17.94
N GLY A 4 6.20 35.30 17.26
CA GLY A 4 7.57 35.01 17.72
C GLY A 4 7.71 34.03 18.89
N GLY A 5 6.69 33.23 19.22
CA GLY A 5 6.82 32.18 20.23
C GLY A 5 7.82 31.07 19.86
N THR A 6 8.60 30.61 20.85
CA THR A 6 9.55 29.47 20.72
C THR A 6 8.86 28.11 20.68
N THR A 7 7.55 28.08 20.95
CA THR A 7 6.76 26.86 20.91
C THR A 7 6.13 26.73 19.52
N PRO A 8 6.42 25.67 18.75
CA PRO A 8 5.76 25.47 17.46
C PRO A 8 4.25 25.32 17.68
N LEU A 9 3.47 26.21 17.08
CA LEU A 9 2.02 26.05 16.93
C LEU A 9 1.79 24.93 15.90
N VAL A 10 1.58 23.72 16.39
CA VAL A 10 1.15 22.59 15.56
C VAL A 10 -0.34 22.76 15.30
N GLY A 11 -0.71 22.99 14.04
CA GLY A 11 -2.12 22.98 13.60
C GLY A 11 -2.75 21.60 13.79
N PRO A 12 -4.06 21.44 13.51
CA PRO A 12 -4.66 20.11 13.56
C PRO A 12 -3.93 19.19 12.56
N LEU A 13 -3.43 18.05 13.05
CA LEU A 13 -2.60 17.13 12.26
C LEU A 13 -3.44 16.51 11.14
N LEU A 14 -3.16 16.90 9.89
CA LEU A 14 -3.77 16.31 8.71
C LEU A 14 -3.01 15.03 8.34
N SER A 15 -3.72 13.98 7.95
CA SER A 15 -3.09 12.89 7.20
C SER A 15 -3.06 13.25 5.72
N ILE A 16 -2.16 12.63 4.95
CA ILE A 16 -2.10 12.79 3.49
C ILE A 16 -3.47 12.51 2.87
N GLN A 17 -4.11 11.43 3.30
CA GLN A 17 -5.40 10.99 2.77
C GLN A 17 -6.52 12.01 3.06
N LEU A 18 -6.53 12.59 4.26
CA LEU A 18 -7.50 13.63 4.61
C LEU A 18 -7.25 14.92 3.82
N ASN A 19 -5.98 15.30 3.64
CA ASN A 19 -5.61 16.47 2.85
C ASN A 19 -5.99 16.30 1.38
N GLU A 20 -5.67 15.17 0.75
CA GLU A 20 -6.08 14.84 -0.63
C GLU A 20 -7.59 14.92 -0.79
N LEU A 21 -8.33 14.29 0.13
CA LEU A 21 -9.79 14.26 0.08
C LEU A 21 -10.43 15.65 0.25
N GLN A 22 -9.90 16.49 1.14
CA GLN A 22 -10.38 17.88 1.32
C GLN A 22 -10.05 18.78 0.12
N LEU A 23 -8.95 18.51 -0.58
CA LEU A 23 -8.61 19.24 -1.82
C LEU A 23 -9.59 18.90 -2.95
N GLU A 24 -9.98 17.63 -3.06
CA GLU A 24 -10.92 17.13 -4.07
C GLU A 24 -12.38 17.47 -3.73
N ASN A 25 -12.73 17.49 -2.45
CA ASN A 25 -14.05 17.89 -1.97
C ASN A 25 -13.95 18.89 -0.81
N ARG A 26 -13.86 20.17 -1.15
CA ARG A 26 -13.71 21.29 -0.18
C ARG A 26 -14.90 21.46 0.76
N GLU A 27 -16.06 20.91 0.40
CA GLU A 27 -17.27 20.94 1.24
C GLU A 27 -17.29 19.79 2.26
N LEU A 28 -16.41 18.79 2.11
CA LEU A 28 -16.30 17.65 3.00
C LEU A 28 -15.66 18.06 4.33
N SER A 29 -16.47 18.19 5.37
CA SER A 29 -16.01 18.51 6.72
C SER A 29 -15.66 17.24 7.50
N ILE A 30 -14.53 16.61 7.16
CA ILE A 30 -13.92 15.57 8.02
C ILE A 30 -12.88 16.24 8.90
N GLN A 31 -13.08 16.13 10.21
CA GLN A 31 -12.21 16.76 11.19
C GLN A 31 -10.97 15.89 11.45
N PRO A 32 -9.78 16.50 11.56
CA PRO A 32 -8.60 15.83 12.08
C PRO A 32 -8.90 15.17 13.44
N ALA A 33 -8.69 13.86 13.52
CA ALA A 33 -9.07 13.08 14.68
C ALA A 33 -7.87 12.76 15.58
N LYS A 34 -8.11 12.78 16.89
CA LYS A 34 -7.27 12.08 17.87
C LYS A 34 -7.97 10.78 18.21
N PHE A 35 -7.23 9.68 18.18
CA PHE A 35 -7.79 8.35 18.37
C PHE A 35 -7.60 7.90 19.81
N ALA A 36 -8.67 7.43 20.45
CA ALA A 36 -8.61 6.87 21.79
C ALA A 36 -8.32 5.35 21.77
N SER A 37 -8.57 4.70 20.63
CA SER A 37 -8.43 3.26 20.43
C SER A 37 -7.96 2.93 19.01
N ALA A 38 -7.49 1.70 18.80
CA ALA A 38 -7.12 1.21 17.47
C ALA A 38 -8.35 1.02 16.58
N THR A 39 -9.50 0.70 17.18
CA THR A 39 -10.82 0.65 16.57
C THR A 39 -11.20 2.01 15.99
N ASP A 40 -11.13 3.09 16.79
CA ASP A 40 -11.42 4.45 16.31
C ASP A 40 -10.53 4.83 15.13
N PHE A 41 -9.23 4.51 15.22
CA PHE A 41 -8.28 4.75 14.14
C PHE A 41 -8.70 4.04 12.85
N ALA A 42 -9.00 2.75 12.93
CA ALA A 42 -9.33 1.94 11.77
C ALA A 42 -10.65 2.34 11.12
N PHE A 43 -11.70 2.61 11.90
CA PHE A 43 -12.98 3.10 11.38
C PHE A 43 -12.84 4.49 10.77
N HIS A 44 -11.96 5.34 11.30
CA HIS A 44 -11.66 6.62 10.67
C HIS A 44 -10.91 6.43 9.33
N GLN A 45 -9.91 5.54 9.27
CA GLN A 45 -9.25 5.23 7.99
C GLN A 45 -10.25 4.67 6.97
N TYR A 46 -11.12 3.75 7.40
CA TYR A 46 -12.19 3.22 6.56
C TYR A 46 -13.14 4.32 6.07
N HIS A 47 -13.52 5.27 6.94
CA HIS A 47 -14.37 6.38 6.54
C HIS A 47 -13.70 7.24 5.47
N LEU A 48 -12.43 7.61 5.65
CA LEU A 48 -11.68 8.35 4.63
C LEU A 48 -11.60 7.57 3.30
N LEU A 49 -11.36 6.25 3.38
CA LEU A 49 -11.33 5.36 2.24
C LEU A 49 -12.68 5.35 1.49
N ASP A 50 -13.79 5.11 2.20
CA ASP A 50 -15.15 5.14 1.64
C ASP A 50 -15.47 6.49 0.97
N GLN A 51 -15.08 7.60 1.60
CA GLN A 51 -15.28 8.93 1.02
C GLN A 51 -14.42 9.18 -0.21
N THR A 52 -13.19 8.67 -0.24
CA THR A 52 -12.30 8.75 -1.41
C THR A 52 -12.95 8.08 -2.62
N TYR A 53 -13.52 6.90 -2.44
CA TYR A 53 -14.16 6.16 -3.54
C TYR A 53 -15.56 6.67 -3.92
N LYS A 54 -16.16 7.57 -3.14
CA LYS A 54 -17.37 8.30 -3.54
C LYS A 54 -17.10 9.46 -4.49
N LEU A 55 -15.84 9.90 -4.63
CA LEU A 55 -15.48 10.96 -5.56
C LEU A 55 -15.64 10.47 -7.01
N PRO A 56 -16.10 11.33 -7.94
CA PRO A 56 -16.21 10.97 -9.34
C PRO A 56 -14.85 10.62 -9.93
N ALA A 57 -14.76 9.47 -10.60
CA ALA A 57 -13.55 9.03 -11.28
C ALA A 57 -13.69 9.20 -12.80
N TYR A 58 -12.60 9.57 -13.47
CA TYR A 58 -12.58 9.68 -14.94
C TYR A 58 -12.69 8.29 -15.57
N LYS A 59 -13.66 8.08 -16.46
CA LYS A 59 -13.92 6.83 -17.19
C LYS A 59 -14.01 5.58 -16.30
N LEU A 60 -14.69 5.69 -15.16
CA LEU A 60 -14.98 4.55 -14.28
C LEU A 60 -15.77 3.47 -15.04
N SER A 61 -15.30 2.22 -15.00
CA SER A 61 -16.02 1.08 -15.54
C SER A 61 -16.96 0.46 -14.52
N GLN A 62 -17.97 -0.27 -14.99
CA GLN A 62 -18.91 -0.98 -14.11
C GLN A 62 -18.20 -2.01 -13.24
N GLU A 63 -17.30 -2.83 -13.82
CA GLU A 63 -16.52 -3.82 -13.08
C GLU A 63 -15.76 -3.18 -11.91
N VAL A 64 -15.05 -2.07 -12.16
CA VAL A 64 -14.27 -1.39 -11.11
C VAL A 64 -15.20 -0.83 -10.02
N ALA A 65 -16.33 -0.24 -10.40
CA ALA A 65 -17.30 0.28 -9.45
C ALA A 65 -17.90 -0.83 -8.55
N GLU A 66 -18.19 -2.00 -9.13
CA GLU A 66 -18.69 -3.18 -8.43
C GLU A 66 -17.63 -3.74 -7.46
N LEU A 67 -16.38 -3.86 -7.91
CA LEU A 67 -15.25 -4.31 -7.08
C LEU A 67 -15.02 -3.37 -5.90
N GLU A 68 -15.08 -2.07 -6.12
CA GLU A 68 -14.91 -1.08 -5.06
C GLU A 68 -16.03 -1.16 -4.03
N ILE A 69 -17.29 -1.24 -4.47
CA ILE A 69 -18.44 -1.32 -3.56
C ILE A 69 -18.44 -2.63 -2.77
N PHE A 70 -18.23 -3.77 -3.42
CA PHE A 70 -18.12 -5.06 -2.74
C PHE A 70 -16.98 -5.04 -1.72
N GLY A 71 -15.78 -4.63 -2.14
CA GLY A 71 -14.61 -4.65 -1.27
C GLY A 71 -14.78 -3.73 -0.07
N LEU A 72 -15.42 -2.56 -0.23
CA LEU A 72 -15.66 -1.63 0.86
C LEU A 72 -16.66 -2.20 1.87
N GLU A 73 -17.73 -2.83 1.42
CA GLU A 73 -18.72 -3.44 2.32
C GLU A 73 -18.11 -4.64 3.06
N ASP A 74 -17.41 -5.51 2.34
CA ASP A 74 -16.77 -6.67 2.93
C ASP A 74 -15.68 -6.27 3.93
N LEU A 75 -14.80 -5.33 3.57
CA LEU A 75 -13.76 -4.81 4.48
C LEU A 75 -14.38 -4.25 5.77
N LYS A 76 -15.46 -3.46 5.65
CA LYS A 76 -16.17 -2.88 6.80
C LYS A 76 -16.68 -3.95 7.75
N SER A 77 -17.28 -5.00 7.20
CA SER A 77 -17.85 -6.10 7.99
C SER A 77 -16.79 -6.83 8.82
N ARG A 78 -15.53 -6.78 8.39
CA ARG A 78 -14.39 -7.49 9.01
C ARG A 78 -13.55 -6.63 9.93
N LEU A 79 -13.73 -5.31 9.95
CA LEU A 79 -12.87 -4.40 10.75
C LEU A 79 -12.73 -4.86 12.19
N SER A 80 -13.84 -5.10 12.87
CA SER A 80 -13.86 -5.45 14.29
C SER A 80 -13.17 -6.78 14.62
N ASP A 81 -13.04 -7.69 13.65
CA ASP A 81 -12.44 -9.02 13.86
C ASP A 81 -10.91 -8.97 13.88
N TYR A 82 -10.30 -7.93 13.29
CA TYR A 82 -8.86 -7.84 13.03
C TYR A 82 -8.18 -6.66 13.74
N ILE A 83 -8.87 -5.99 14.66
CA ILE A 83 -8.35 -4.84 15.38
C ILE A 83 -8.18 -5.20 16.86
N ASP A 84 -6.98 -4.95 17.39
CA ASP A 84 -6.67 -5.06 18.81
C ASP A 84 -6.45 -3.69 19.45
N ASP A 85 -7.32 -3.32 20.41
CA ASP A 85 -7.27 -2.06 21.16
C ASP A 85 -6.25 -2.06 22.32
N HIS A 86 -5.63 -3.20 22.62
CA HIS A 86 -4.65 -3.29 23.71
C HIS A 86 -3.22 -2.89 23.28
N GLY A 87 -3.01 -2.64 21.99
CA GLY A 87 -1.71 -2.24 21.46
C GLY A 87 -1.34 -0.78 21.74
N PRO A 88 -0.04 -0.45 21.87
CA PRO A 88 0.39 0.94 22.01
C PRO A 88 0.22 1.71 20.69
N PHE A 89 0.19 3.04 20.79
CA PHE A 89 0.35 3.93 19.65
C PHE A 89 1.82 4.28 19.45
N VAL A 90 2.27 4.27 18.20
CA VAL A 90 3.67 4.50 17.81
C VAL A 90 3.73 5.67 16.85
N LEU A 91 4.70 6.57 17.04
CA LEU A 91 4.99 7.63 16.08
C LEU A 91 5.54 7.03 14.78
N THR A 92 4.92 7.37 13.65
CA THR A 92 5.33 6.97 12.31
C THR A 92 5.43 8.18 11.40
N HIS A 93 6.33 8.11 10.43
CA HIS A 93 6.48 9.13 9.40
C HIS A 93 5.27 9.19 8.45
N THR A 94 4.51 8.09 8.33
CA THR A 94 3.42 7.84 7.36
C THR A 94 3.79 7.90 5.87
N ASP A 95 4.74 8.74 5.48
CA ASP A 95 5.25 8.88 4.11
C ASP A 95 6.76 8.57 3.97
N LEU A 96 7.23 7.54 4.68
CA LEU A 96 8.64 7.16 4.58
C LEU A 96 8.88 6.55 3.20
N ARG A 97 9.53 7.28 2.29
CA ARG A 97 9.96 6.84 0.96
C ARG A 97 11.48 6.98 0.80
N PRO A 98 12.11 6.32 -0.18
CA PRO A 98 13.55 6.47 -0.42
C PRO A 98 14.02 7.92 -0.58
N SER A 99 13.19 8.79 -1.18
CA SER A 99 13.48 10.23 -1.34
C SER A 99 13.60 10.99 -0.02
N ASN A 100 13.03 10.44 1.06
CA ASN A 100 12.98 11.08 2.37
C ASN A 100 14.06 10.54 3.32
N ILE A 101 14.97 9.70 2.80
CA ILE A 101 16.12 9.14 3.53
C ILE A 101 17.40 9.75 2.95
N ILE A 102 18.12 10.50 3.76
CA ILE A 102 19.43 11.05 3.40
C ILE A 102 20.49 10.00 3.70
N VAL A 103 21.36 9.74 2.73
CA VAL A 103 22.50 8.82 2.87
C VAL A 103 23.81 9.49 2.46
N ASP A 104 24.93 9.03 3.01
CA ASP A 104 26.27 9.45 2.58
C ASP A 104 26.72 8.68 1.32
N GLU A 105 27.93 8.98 0.82
CA GLU A 105 28.55 8.30 -0.33
C GLU A 105 28.72 6.78 -0.14
N ASN A 106 28.64 6.29 1.09
CA ASN A 106 28.74 4.88 1.46
C ASN A 106 27.37 4.25 1.77
N LEU A 107 26.26 4.91 1.41
CA LEU A 107 24.88 4.51 1.69
C LEU A 107 24.54 4.38 3.18
N ARG A 108 25.28 5.05 4.07
CA ARG A 108 24.92 5.13 5.49
C ARG A 108 23.85 6.18 5.69
N ILE A 109 22.76 5.81 6.39
CA ILE A 109 21.67 6.73 6.72
C ILE A 109 22.20 7.86 7.60
N GLN A 110 22.06 9.10 7.11
CA GLN A 110 22.42 10.33 7.81
C GLN A 110 21.22 10.99 8.49
N GLY A 111 20.02 10.76 7.96
CA GLY A 111 18.80 11.32 8.54
C GLY A 111 17.54 10.97 7.75
N ILE A 112 16.40 11.22 8.38
CA ILE A 112 15.08 11.15 7.77
C ILE A 112 14.51 12.56 7.78
N ILE A 113 14.02 13.03 6.64
CA ILE A 113 13.44 14.36 6.44
C ILE A 113 11.95 14.24 6.12
N ASP A 114 11.25 15.39 6.00
CA ASP A 114 9.86 15.46 5.50
C ASP A 114 8.80 14.92 6.47
N TRP A 115 8.96 15.25 7.77
CA TRP A 115 8.09 14.80 8.86
C TRP A 115 6.72 15.50 8.92
N GLU A 116 6.30 16.24 7.89
CA GLU A 116 5.07 17.05 7.93
C GLU A 116 3.79 16.20 8.10
N TRP A 117 3.83 14.94 7.68
CA TRP A 117 2.73 13.97 7.79
C TRP A 117 2.92 12.98 8.94
N ALA A 118 3.88 13.22 9.84
CA ALA A 118 4.13 12.32 10.94
C ALA A 118 2.89 12.22 11.86
N SER A 119 2.52 10.99 12.21
CA SER A 119 1.35 10.74 13.05
C SER A 119 1.57 9.55 13.98
N THR A 120 0.76 9.47 15.03
CA THR A 120 0.72 8.29 15.90
C THR A 120 -0.29 7.29 15.35
N VAL A 121 0.12 6.03 15.17
CA VAL A 121 -0.74 4.95 14.68
C VAL A 121 -0.75 3.79 15.68
N PRO A 122 -1.85 3.02 15.80
CA PRO A 122 -1.81 1.80 16.58
C PRO A 122 -0.74 0.86 16.02
N ARG A 123 -0.06 0.12 16.90
CA ARG A 123 1.09 -0.73 16.51
C ARG A 123 0.78 -1.69 15.35
N GLN A 124 -0.44 -2.22 15.24
CA GLN A 124 -0.83 -3.09 14.12
C GLN A 124 -0.80 -2.40 12.74
N PHE A 125 -0.86 -1.06 12.72
CA PHE A 125 -0.72 -0.23 11.52
C PHE A 125 0.69 0.36 11.38
N PHE A 126 1.65 -0.02 12.22
CA PHE A 126 3.05 0.36 12.07
C PHE A 126 3.77 -0.67 11.18
N LEU A 127 3.80 -0.37 9.89
CA LEU A 127 4.18 -1.32 8.85
C LEU A 127 5.67 -1.25 8.50
N PRO A 128 6.28 -2.39 8.10
CA PRO A 128 7.56 -2.36 7.40
C PRO A 128 7.42 -1.54 6.10
N PRO A 129 8.53 -1.02 5.53
CA PRO A 129 8.45 -0.21 4.32
C PRO A 129 7.78 -0.97 3.18
N THR A 130 6.63 -0.48 2.70
CA THR A 130 5.84 -1.19 1.67
C THR A 130 6.53 -1.22 0.30
N TRP A 131 7.53 -0.36 0.10
CA TRP A 131 8.35 -0.24 -1.11
C TRP A 131 9.63 -1.07 -1.10
N LEU A 132 9.84 -2.01 -0.16
CA LEU A 132 11.07 -2.82 -0.07
C LEU A 132 11.48 -3.48 -1.40
N ALA A 133 10.50 -3.91 -2.20
CA ALA A 133 10.74 -4.51 -3.52
C ALA A 133 10.86 -3.50 -4.68
N GLY A 134 10.90 -2.20 -4.39
CA GLY A 134 10.76 -1.15 -5.41
C GLY A 134 9.39 -1.16 -6.10
N LEU A 135 8.41 -1.83 -5.50
CA LEU A 135 7.05 -1.98 -6.00
C LEU A 135 6.06 -1.10 -5.21
N PRO A 136 4.90 -0.76 -5.79
CA PRO A 136 3.88 -0.02 -5.06
C PRO A 136 3.30 -0.83 -3.88
N PRO A 137 2.64 -0.16 -2.91
CA PRO A 137 2.08 -0.81 -1.72
C PRO A 137 1.09 -1.93 -2.01
N ASP A 138 0.42 -1.93 -3.17
CA ASP A 138 -0.50 -3.00 -3.58
C ASP A 138 0.19 -4.34 -3.89
N ARG A 139 1.53 -4.39 -3.89
CA ARG A 139 2.32 -5.60 -4.12
C ARG A 139 2.90 -6.23 -2.85
N VAL A 140 2.47 -5.79 -1.66
CA VAL A 140 2.95 -6.36 -0.38
C VAL A 140 2.66 -7.86 -0.20
N SER A 141 1.62 -8.38 -0.87
CA SER A 141 1.29 -9.82 -0.90
C SER A 141 2.06 -10.59 -2.00
N GLY A 142 2.91 -9.91 -2.76
CA GLY A 142 3.68 -10.48 -3.86
C GLY A 142 4.91 -11.29 -3.42
N VAL A 143 5.41 -12.14 -4.32
CA VAL A 143 6.62 -12.96 -4.07
C VAL A 143 7.85 -12.08 -3.93
N GLU A 144 7.93 -11.02 -4.73
CA GLU A 144 9.02 -10.04 -4.76
C GLU A 144 9.15 -9.35 -3.40
N TYR A 145 8.03 -8.88 -2.84
CA TYR A 145 8.02 -8.28 -1.51
C TYR A 145 8.47 -9.27 -0.43
N ARG A 146 8.04 -10.54 -0.50
CA ARG A 146 8.47 -11.57 0.47
C ARG A 146 9.98 -11.81 0.44
N ILE A 147 10.59 -11.80 -0.75
CA ILE A 147 12.04 -11.99 -0.91
C ILE A 147 12.78 -10.83 -0.24
N GLU A 148 12.45 -9.59 -0.60
CA GLU A 148 13.13 -8.40 -0.07
C GLU A 148 12.87 -8.19 1.43
N TYR A 149 11.65 -8.48 1.88
CA TYR A 149 11.32 -8.47 3.30
C TYR A 149 12.21 -9.41 4.12
N ARG A 150 12.53 -10.60 3.59
CA ARG A 150 13.41 -11.55 4.27
C ARG A 150 14.80 -10.94 4.50
N TRP A 151 15.40 -10.34 3.46
CA TRP A 151 16.70 -9.68 3.55
C TRP A 151 16.67 -8.50 4.52
N PHE A 152 15.64 -7.66 4.42
CA PHE A 152 15.43 -6.54 5.34
C PHE A 152 15.32 -6.99 6.80
N ARG A 153 14.53 -8.03 7.06
CA ARG A 153 14.37 -8.58 8.40
C ARG A 153 15.67 -9.19 8.94
N ASP A 154 16.42 -9.90 8.10
CA ASP A 154 17.70 -10.46 8.51
C ASP A 154 18.71 -9.36 8.88
N ALA A 155 18.68 -8.22 8.17
CA ALA A 155 19.46 -7.03 8.54
C ALA A 155 19.01 -6.44 9.89
N LEU A 156 17.69 -6.34 10.15
CA LEU A 156 17.18 -5.93 11.46
C LEU A 156 17.62 -6.88 12.58
N GLN A 157 17.57 -8.18 12.33
CA GLN A 157 17.94 -9.21 13.29
C GLN A 157 19.45 -9.21 13.59
N ALA A 158 20.29 -8.94 12.59
CA ALA A 158 21.73 -8.79 12.73
C ALA A 158 22.12 -7.46 13.41
N GLY A 159 21.21 -6.50 13.45
CA GLY A 159 21.39 -5.22 14.14
C GLY A 159 21.69 -5.40 15.63
N THR A 160 22.68 -4.67 16.13
CA THR A 160 23.11 -4.74 17.53
C THR A 160 22.28 -3.85 18.46
N SER A 161 21.46 -2.95 17.93
CA SER A 161 20.64 -2.02 18.71
C SER A 161 19.38 -2.71 19.29
N GLY A 162 18.92 -2.23 20.45
CA GLY A 162 17.65 -2.67 21.05
C GLY A 162 16.44 -2.49 20.12
N PRO A 163 16.27 -1.30 19.49
CA PRO A 163 15.17 -1.06 18.56
C PRO A 163 15.15 -2.02 17.36
N CYS A 164 16.31 -2.35 16.77
CA CYS A 164 16.34 -3.30 15.64
C CYS A 164 15.83 -4.69 16.05
N ARG A 165 16.18 -5.17 17.25
CA ARG A 165 15.65 -6.44 17.78
C ARG A 165 14.16 -6.38 18.06
N GLN A 166 13.67 -5.26 18.59
CA GLN A 166 12.23 -5.06 18.79
C GLN A 166 11.48 -5.12 17.46
N LEU A 167 11.93 -4.37 16.45
CA LEU A 167 11.33 -4.38 15.11
C LEU A 167 11.40 -5.77 14.48
N ALA A 168 12.51 -6.50 14.59
CA ALA A 168 12.60 -7.87 14.09
C ALA A 168 11.64 -8.85 14.79
N SER A 169 11.26 -8.56 16.05
CA SER A 169 10.28 -9.35 16.80
C SER A 169 8.84 -8.98 16.44
N GLU A 170 8.54 -7.70 16.28
CA GLU A 170 7.20 -7.21 15.92
C GLU A 170 6.89 -7.51 14.44
N TRP A 171 7.87 -7.33 13.56
CA TRP A 171 7.84 -7.73 12.16
C TRP A 171 8.45 -9.11 12.01
N ASP A 172 7.69 -10.12 12.45
CA ASP A 172 8.11 -11.51 12.41
C ASP A 172 8.33 -12.04 10.97
N ARG A 173 8.88 -13.26 10.84
CA ARG A 173 9.17 -13.87 9.53
C ARG A 173 7.93 -14.17 8.68
N LYS A 174 6.76 -14.31 9.31
CA LYS A 174 5.50 -14.72 8.68
C LYS A 174 4.62 -13.53 8.33
N LEU A 175 4.94 -12.31 8.79
CA LEU A 175 4.14 -11.11 8.53
C LEU A 175 3.74 -10.94 7.05
N PRO A 176 4.61 -11.14 6.04
CA PRO A 176 4.21 -11.03 4.63
C PRO A 176 3.24 -12.08 4.11
N THR A 177 3.01 -13.16 4.88
CA THR A 177 2.04 -14.23 4.55
C THR A 177 0.79 -14.16 5.39
N ARG A 178 0.74 -13.25 6.37
CA ARG A 178 -0.41 -13.06 7.25
C ARG A 178 -1.33 -12.00 6.67
N ILE A 179 -2.64 -12.18 6.89
CA ILE A 179 -3.66 -11.20 6.50
C ILE A 179 -3.46 -9.82 7.14
N ASP A 180 -2.82 -9.74 8.31
CA ASP A 180 -2.57 -8.49 9.03
C ASP A 180 -1.89 -7.42 8.14
N LEU A 181 -0.91 -7.83 7.32
CA LEU A 181 -0.16 -6.91 6.48
C LEU A 181 -1.02 -6.28 5.37
N PRO A 182 -1.64 -7.05 4.43
CA PRO A 182 -2.50 -6.47 3.41
C PRO A 182 -3.73 -5.78 4.01
N PHE A 183 -4.27 -6.25 5.13
CA PHE A 183 -5.39 -5.59 5.82
C PHE A 183 -4.98 -4.18 6.29
N ALA A 184 -3.85 -4.05 6.96
CA ALA A 184 -3.35 -2.77 7.41
C ALA A 184 -2.90 -1.86 6.25
N VAL A 185 -2.31 -2.41 5.18
CA VAL A 185 -1.96 -1.63 3.97
C VAL A 185 -3.20 -1.09 3.27
N THR A 186 -4.28 -1.87 3.20
CA THR A 186 -5.57 -1.48 2.62
C THR A 186 -6.14 -0.23 3.31
N LEU A 187 -6.04 -0.18 4.65
CA LEU A 187 -6.48 0.97 5.45
C LEU A 187 -5.49 2.13 5.51
N ARG A 188 -4.24 1.97 5.04
CA ARG A 188 -3.21 3.01 5.09
C ARG A 188 -2.88 3.60 3.72
N HIS A 189 -3.19 2.91 2.64
CA HIS A 189 -2.88 3.29 1.26
C HIS A 189 -4.14 3.25 0.40
N HIS A 190 -5.04 4.22 0.57
CA HIS A 190 -6.38 4.21 -0.06
C HIS A 190 -6.34 4.14 -1.58
N SER A 191 -5.37 4.79 -2.23
CA SER A 191 -5.21 4.74 -3.69
C SER A 191 -4.85 3.36 -4.25
N CYS A 192 -4.49 2.41 -3.38
CA CYS A 192 -4.13 1.03 -3.69
C CYS A 192 -5.19 0.03 -3.22
N PHE A 193 -6.35 0.50 -2.75
CA PHE A 193 -7.34 -0.30 -2.03
C PHE A 193 -7.79 -1.54 -2.81
N VAL A 194 -8.34 -1.38 -4.02
CA VAL A 194 -8.86 -2.50 -4.83
C VAL A 194 -7.79 -3.57 -5.01
N ASN A 195 -6.59 -3.19 -5.42
CA ASN A 195 -5.51 -4.13 -5.67
C ASN A 195 -5.04 -4.83 -4.40
N THR A 196 -4.86 -4.09 -3.31
CA THR A 196 -4.38 -4.66 -2.04
C THR A 196 -5.41 -5.62 -1.46
N TYR A 197 -6.68 -5.21 -1.44
CA TYR A 197 -7.78 -6.02 -0.91
C TYR A 197 -7.93 -7.32 -1.71
N TYR A 198 -8.05 -7.26 -3.04
CA TYR A 198 -8.28 -8.46 -3.85
C TYR A 198 -7.06 -9.39 -3.95
N ARG A 199 -5.85 -8.88 -3.76
CA ARG A 199 -4.62 -9.71 -3.78
C ARG A 199 -4.27 -10.33 -2.43
N GLY A 200 -4.62 -9.66 -1.33
CA GLY A 200 -4.12 -10.01 0.00
C GLY A 200 -5.17 -10.29 1.06
N VAL A 201 -6.38 -9.74 0.95
CA VAL A 201 -7.46 -9.90 1.93
C VAL A 201 -8.51 -10.87 1.41
N PHE A 202 -9.01 -10.64 0.19
CA PHE A 202 -10.04 -11.48 -0.44
C PHE A 202 -9.72 -12.99 -0.46
N PRO A 203 -8.51 -13.44 -0.84
CA PRO A 203 -8.21 -14.87 -0.95
C PRO A 203 -8.26 -15.63 0.39
N GLU A 204 -8.19 -14.94 1.52
CA GLU A 204 -8.26 -15.54 2.85
C GLU A 204 -9.69 -15.96 3.21
N PHE A 205 -10.70 -15.36 2.59
CA PHE A 205 -12.11 -15.62 2.88
C PHE A 205 -12.85 -16.30 1.73
N TYR A 206 -12.37 -16.11 0.51
CA TYR A 206 -13.05 -16.56 -0.70
C TYR A 206 -12.16 -17.50 -1.50
N LYS A 207 -12.68 -18.69 -1.79
CA LYS A 207 -12.03 -19.70 -2.64
C LYS A 207 -12.46 -19.65 -4.10
N GLY A 208 -13.57 -18.98 -4.39
CA GLY A 208 -14.10 -18.79 -5.75
C GLY A 208 -13.33 -17.74 -6.53
N SER A 209 -13.64 -17.61 -7.82
CA SER A 209 -13.11 -16.49 -8.59
C SER A 209 -13.67 -15.18 -8.03
N ARG A 210 -12.89 -14.10 -8.15
CA ARG A 210 -13.31 -12.74 -7.78
C ARG A 210 -14.64 -12.38 -8.46
N GLU A 211 -14.73 -12.69 -9.75
CA GLU A 211 -15.88 -12.38 -10.59
C GLU A 211 -17.14 -13.10 -10.08
N ASP A 212 -17.06 -14.41 -9.80
CA ASP A 212 -18.22 -15.18 -9.32
C ASP A 212 -18.76 -14.64 -7.99
N VAL A 213 -17.86 -14.34 -7.05
CA VAL A 213 -18.25 -13.85 -5.71
C VAL A 213 -18.90 -12.47 -5.79
N VAL A 214 -18.33 -11.58 -6.59
CA VAL A 214 -18.83 -10.22 -6.75
C VAL A 214 -20.15 -10.22 -7.52
N ASN A 215 -20.26 -11.01 -8.58
CA ASN A 215 -21.52 -11.20 -9.32
C ASN A 215 -22.62 -11.74 -8.41
N GLN A 216 -22.32 -12.78 -7.62
CA GLN A 216 -23.28 -13.34 -6.67
C GLN A 216 -23.75 -12.29 -5.64
N PHE A 217 -22.86 -11.43 -5.16
CA PHE A 217 -23.22 -10.35 -4.24
C PHE A 217 -24.24 -9.39 -4.86
N PHE A 218 -24.03 -8.93 -6.09
CA PHE A 218 -24.96 -8.02 -6.76
C PHE A 218 -26.25 -8.72 -7.24
N GLU A 219 -26.20 -10.01 -7.56
CA GLU A 219 -27.39 -10.82 -7.82
C GLU A 219 -28.28 -10.93 -6.57
N CYS A 220 -27.67 -11.12 -5.40
CA CYS A 220 -28.38 -11.16 -4.12
C CYS A 220 -28.93 -9.79 -3.71
N ASP A 221 -28.20 -8.71 -3.98
CA ASP A 221 -28.67 -7.33 -3.73
C ASP A 221 -29.85 -6.97 -4.66
N GLY A 222 -29.81 -7.44 -5.90
CA GLY A 222 -30.84 -7.20 -6.90
C GLY A 222 -30.79 -5.78 -7.50
N LYS A 223 -31.50 -5.56 -8.61
CA LYS A 223 -31.39 -4.31 -9.40
C LYS A 223 -31.78 -3.04 -8.65
N ASP A 224 -32.70 -3.17 -7.69
CA ASP A 224 -33.18 -2.07 -6.84
C ASP A 224 -32.49 -2.07 -5.46
N GLY A 225 -31.49 -2.93 -5.28
CA GLY A 225 -30.70 -3.03 -4.06
C GLY A 225 -29.78 -1.84 -3.86
N GLN A 226 -29.41 -1.59 -2.60
CA GLN A 226 -28.65 -0.40 -2.22
C GLN A 226 -27.29 -0.35 -2.92
N PHE A 227 -26.62 -1.49 -3.06
CA PHE A 227 -25.28 -1.55 -3.64
C PHE A 227 -25.34 -1.40 -5.17
N SER A 228 -26.31 -2.03 -5.82
CA SER A 228 -26.56 -1.92 -7.26
C SER A 228 -26.93 -0.50 -7.67
N LEU A 229 -27.80 0.16 -6.89
CA LEU A 229 -28.11 1.58 -7.07
C LEU A 229 -26.88 2.47 -6.83
N GLY A 230 -26.02 2.09 -5.88
CA GLY A 230 -24.72 2.72 -5.63
C GLY A 230 -23.81 2.69 -6.85
N VAL A 231 -23.65 1.51 -7.48
CA VAL A 231 -22.88 1.35 -8.74
C VAL A 231 -23.42 2.29 -9.82
N GLN A 232 -24.73 2.26 -10.05
CA GLN A 232 -25.35 3.10 -11.07
C GLN A 232 -25.15 4.60 -10.81
N GLN A 233 -25.22 5.03 -9.55
CA GLN A 233 -24.98 6.43 -9.19
C GLN A 233 -23.53 6.83 -9.50
N ARG A 234 -22.56 6.00 -9.11
CA ARG A 234 -21.14 6.26 -9.37
C ARG A 234 -20.81 6.32 -10.86
N LEU A 235 -21.44 5.47 -11.67
CA LEU A 235 -21.30 5.51 -13.13
C LEU A 235 -21.84 6.82 -13.72
N ARG A 236 -23.03 7.28 -13.29
CA ARG A 236 -23.57 8.58 -13.73
C ARG A 236 -22.69 9.76 -13.33
N ASP A 237 -22.13 9.73 -12.13
CA ASP A 237 -21.24 10.79 -11.66
C ASP A 237 -19.91 10.79 -12.43
N SER A 238 -19.37 9.60 -12.72
CA SER A 238 -18.21 9.39 -13.60
C SER A 238 -18.44 9.93 -15.02
N GLU A 239 -19.62 9.67 -15.61
CA GLU A 239 -19.97 10.17 -16.95
C GLU A 239 -19.95 11.70 -16.99
N ARG A 240 -20.62 12.35 -16.04
CA ARG A 240 -20.65 13.83 -15.94
C ARG A 240 -19.26 14.41 -15.71
N PHE A 241 -18.48 13.80 -14.82
CA PHE A 241 -17.12 14.23 -14.54
C PHE A 241 -16.20 14.06 -15.74
N THR A 242 -16.31 12.93 -16.45
CA THR A 242 -15.56 12.65 -17.68
C THR A 242 -15.88 13.69 -18.75
N GLN A 243 -17.16 13.98 -18.96
CA GLN A 243 -17.60 15.01 -19.91
C GLN A 243 -16.98 16.38 -19.57
N TYR A 244 -17.08 16.82 -18.31
CA TYR A 244 -16.45 18.06 -17.87
C TYR A 244 -14.94 18.09 -18.14
N MET A 245 -14.23 17.00 -17.84
CA MET A 245 -12.79 16.90 -18.04
C MET A 245 -12.41 16.96 -19.52
N GLU A 246 -13.17 16.32 -20.39
CA GLU A 246 -12.94 16.35 -21.85
C GLU A 246 -13.25 17.73 -22.44
N GLU A 247 -14.36 18.37 -22.05
CA GLU A 247 -14.75 19.71 -22.51
C GLU A 247 -13.75 20.80 -22.11
N ASN A 248 -13.08 20.63 -20.96
CA ASN A 248 -12.09 21.60 -20.45
C ASN A 248 -10.64 21.22 -20.79
N GLY A 249 -10.40 20.16 -21.56
CA GLY A 249 -9.05 19.72 -21.94
C GLY A 249 -8.19 19.23 -20.77
N LEU A 250 -8.83 18.75 -19.69
CA LEU A 250 -8.20 18.30 -18.45
C LEU A 250 -7.93 16.78 -18.43
N THR A 251 -7.89 16.12 -19.59
CA THR A 251 -7.80 14.65 -19.65
C THR A 251 -6.57 14.11 -18.91
N PRO A 252 -6.74 13.17 -17.96
CA PRO A 252 -5.60 12.60 -17.23
C PRO A 252 -4.61 11.89 -18.15
N SER A 253 -3.32 12.05 -17.88
CA SER A 253 -2.26 11.32 -18.58
C SER A 253 -2.45 9.79 -18.46
N GLN A 254 -1.94 9.00 -19.41
CA GLN A 254 -2.04 7.53 -19.39
C GLN A 254 -1.53 6.90 -18.08
N ARG A 255 -0.55 7.54 -17.42
CA ARG A 255 0.01 7.10 -16.13
C ARG A 255 -0.99 7.18 -14.97
N CYS A 256 -2.01 8.04 -15.06
CA CYS A 256 -3.09 8.16 -14.08
C CYS A 256 -4.20 7.10 -14.29
N ARG A 257 -4.36 6.57 -15.52
CA ARG A 257 -5.40 5.58 -15.84
C ARG A 257 -5.12 4.19 -15.25
N GLY A 258 -3.84 3.80 -15.14
CA GLY A 258 -3.44 2.49 -14.62
C GLY A 258 -3.69 2.24 -13.12
N ARG A 259 -4.26 3.22 -12.38
CA ARG A 259 -4.70 3.02 -10.99
C ARG A 259 -6.09 2.42 -10.88
N GLN A 260 -6.88 2.41 -11.96
CA GLN A 260 -8.29 2.04 -11.91
C GLN A 260 -8.55 0.57 -12.26
N GLU A 261 -7.69 -0.09 -13.04
CA GLU A 261 -7.89 -1.50 -13.39
C GLU A 261 -7.05 -2.41 -12.49
N PRO A 262 -7.69 -3.39 -11.80
CA PRO A 262 -6.94 -4.37 -11.05
C PRO A 262 -6.20 -5.30 -11.98
N GLY A 263 -4.87 -5.15 -12.03
CA GLY A 263 -4.01 -6.04 -12.81
C GLY A 263 -4.25 -7.49 -12.38
N GLU A 264 -4.47 -8.39 -13.34
CA GLU A 264 -4.71 -9.80 -13.08
C GLU A 264 -3.63 -10.39 -12.16
N PRO A 265 -3.99 -11.30 -11.24
CA PRO A 265 -3.00 -12.18 -10.65
C PRO A 265 -2.40 -13.02 -11.79
N PRO A 266 -1.08 -13.28 -11.80
CA PRO A 266 -0.52 -14.18 -12.79
C PRO A 266 -1.23 -15.53 -12.67
N ASN A 267 -1.82 -15.98 -13.78
CA ASN A 267 -2.35 -17.34 -13.89
C ASN A 267 -1.27 -18.31 -13.41
N THR A 268 -1.59 -19.11 -12.39
CA THR A 268 -0.79 -20.26 -11.99
C THR A 268 -0.95 -21.38 -13.02
N SER A 269 -0.53 -21.12 -14.25
CA SER A 269 -0.15 -22.13 -15.23
C SER A 269 1.32 -21.90 -15.55
N VAL A 270 2.15 -22.65 -14.84
CA VAL A 270 3.60 -22.69 -15.00
C VAL A 270 3.95 -22.94 -16.47
N GLN A 271 4.63 -21.97 -17.09
CA GLN A 271 5.68 -22.27 -18.05
C GLN A 271 6.94 -21.58 -17.56
N GLU A 272 7.95 -22.40 -17.22
CA GLU A 272 9.28 -22.00 -16.80
C GLU A 272 9.94 -21.14 -17.89
N GLY A 273 9.78 -19.82 -17.78
CA GLY A 273 10.55 -18.83 -18.53
C GLY A 273 11.61 -18.25 -17.61
N THR A 274 12.88 -18.52 -17.89
CA THR A 274 14.04 -17.99 -17.19
C THR A 274 13.98 -16.45 -17.12
N ILE A 275 13.70 -15.90 -15.93
CA ILE A 275 13.87 -14.46 -15.67
C ILE A 275 15.35 -14.23 -15.41
N ALA A 276 16.00 -13.52 -16.33
CA ALA A 276 17.37 -13.06 -16.15
C ALA A 276 17.43 -12.03 -15.00
N LEU A 277 17.99 -12.45 -13.87
CA LEU A 277 18.45 -11.54 -12.83
C LEU A 277 19.48 -10.58 -13.44
N LEU A 278 19.14 -9.29 -13.50
CA LEU A 278 20.10 -8.23 -13.75
C LEU A 278 21.21 -8.35 -12.70
N GLY A 279 22.42 -8.68 -13.18
CA GLY A 279 23.58 -8.93 -12.34
C GLY A 279 23.92 -7.72 -11.47
N ALA A 280 24.10 -7.99 -10.18
CA ALA A 280 24.61 -7.03 -9.22
C ALA A 280 25.92 -6.41 -9.74
N ALA A 281 25.95 -5.09 -9.86
CA ALA A 281 27.17 -4.34 -10.13
C ALA A 281 28.15 -4.56 -8.96
N SER A 282 29.31 -5.15 -9.25
CA SER A 282 30.42 -5.23 -8.30
C SER A 282 31.07 -3.85 -8.13
N PRO A 283 31.55 -3.47 -6.92
CA PRO A 283 32.14 -2.16 -6.68
C PRO A 283 33.50 -2.00 -7.38
N PRO A 284 33.88 -0.78 -7.82
CA PRO A 284 35.15 -0.55 -8.49
C PRO A 284 36.27 -0.38 -7.47
N GLY A 285 37.41 -1.02 -7.71
CA GLY A 285 38.69 -0.61 -7.13
C GLY A 285 39.43 -1.67 -6.30
N ALA A 286 40.05 -2.62 -6.99
CA ALA A 286 41.34 -3.16 -6.56
C ALA A 286 42.18 -3.46 -7.80
N ALA A 287 43.38 -2.92 -7.79
CA ALA A 287 44.25 -2.73 -8.93
C ALA A 287 44.78 -4.03 -9.55
N GLN A 288 45.19 -3.86 -10.81
CA GLN A 288 45.99 -4.71 -11.68
C GLN A 288 47.04 -5.56 -10.95
N ASP A 289 47.02 -6.87 -11.22
CA ASP A 289 48.16 -7.54 -11.85
C ASP A 289 47.77 -8.98 -12.24
N ARG A 290 47.79 -9.26 -13.55
CA ARG A 290 47.89 -10.63 -14.08
C ARG A 290 49.35 -10.86 -14.45
N PRO A 291 49.82 -12.11 -14.33
CA PRO A 291 50.13 -12.78 -15.59
C PRO A 291 49.47 -14.15 -15.70
N ALA A 292 49.33 -14.54 -16.97
CA ALA A 292 48.71 -15.74 -17.45
C ALA A 292 49.46 -17.01 -17.01
N THR A 293 48.72 -18.05 -16.63
CA THR A 293 49.13 -19.42 -16.90
C THR A 293 47.92 -20.30 -17.23
N ARG A 294 48.01 -20.83 -18.44
CA ARG A 294 47.22 -21.88 -19.07
C ARG A 294 47.42 -23.17 -18.28
N TYR A 295 46.35 -23.83 -17.85
CA TYR A 295 46.40 -25.24 -17.46
C TYR A 295 45.17 -25.98 -18.01
N GLN A 296 45.47 -26.89 -18.94
CA GLN A 296 44.58 -27.95 -19.42
C GLN A 296 44.76 -29.17 -18.52
N GLY A 297 43.68 -29.85 -18.13
CA GLY A 297 43.75 -31.15 -17.46
C GLY A 297 42.39 -31.60 -16.90
N PRO A 298 42.09 -32.91 -16.87
CA PRO A 298 40.82 -33.42 -17.42
C PRO A 298 39.75 -33.80 -16.38
N LEU A 299 38.51 -33.87 -16.86
CA LEU A 299 37.36 -34.53 -16.22
C LEU A 299 37.67 -36.00 -15.92
N PRO A 300 37.03 -36.56 -14.88
CA PRO A 300 36.53 -37.92 -14.98
C PRO A 300 35.02 -37.98 -14.77
N VAL A 301 34.43 -38.80 -15.65
CA VAL A 301 33.10 -39.40 -15.56
C VAL A 301 33.16 -40.55 -14.56
N SER A 302 32.22 -40.59 -13.62
CA SER A 302 31.38 -41.74 -13.23
C SER A 302 30.39 -41.28 -12.17
#